data_AF-A0A372E3E3-F1
#
_entry.id   AF-A0A372E3E3-F1
#
_cell.length_a   1.000
_cell.length_b   1.000
_cell.length_c   1.000
_cell.angle_alpha   90.00
_cell.angle_beta   90.00
_cell.angle_gamma   90.00
#
_symmetry.space_group_name_H-M   'P 1'
#
loop_
_entity.id
_entity.type
_entity.pdbx_description
1 polymer ?
#
loop_
_entity_poly.entity_id
_entity_poly.type
_entity_poly.pdbx_seq_one_letter_code
_entity_poly.pdbx_strand_id
1 'polypeptide(L)'
;MKPLLLFGLGLSLAAGTCAPRTTVRTSPLSLAGPAVLVTPTAPTAEFLVIAENEPFAGPAEELGDIVIRDSGFTLSCDYETVVGLASDKARALGANALRIYEHRQPSMMSTCHQIRARALRLPDLTPYEREILWQPGRRLRMADFKGPVANRPFQAATSSNIRYRYAGLGLGKVRLIVETYFSCSDSYFKPSATDSLVLAHEQVHFDITELYARRFVRQLGEQAANTRELQQKHETLFRQLHSDSQLLQDAYDSETYKNPALVAAWQQRIARELTELQAYADKTLTFKMAL
;
A
#
# COMPACT_ATOMS: atom_id res chain seq x y z
N MET A 1 38.03 61.96 -15.91
CA MET A 1 37.15 60.84 -16.31
C MET A 1 37.38 59.70 -15.32
N LYS A 2 36.41 59.42 -14.44
CA LYS A 2 36.40 58.27 -13.51
C LYS A 2 35.10 57.49 -13.79
N PRO A 3 35.10 56.15 -13.93
CA PRO A 3 33.87 55.41 -14.13
C PRO A 3 33.20 55.13 -12.77
N LEU A 4 31.88 55.27 -12.77
CA LEU A 4 30.98 55.00 -11.65
C LEU A 4 30.64 53.49 -11.67
N LEU A 5 31.01 52.75 -10.63
CA LEU A 5 30.63 51.36 -10.41
C LEU A 5 29.21 51.31 -9.80
N LEU A 6 28.23 50.81 -10.55
CA LEU A 6 26.92 50.43 -10.01
C LEU A 6 27.05 49.07 -9.29
N PHE A 7 26.85 49.07 -7.98
CA PHE A 7 26.58 47.85 -7.21
C PHE A 7 25.15 47.38 -7.49
N GLY A 8 25.00 46.28 -8.21
CA GLY A 8 23.75 45.55 -8.33
C GLY A 8 23.48 44.79 -7.03
N LEU A 9 22.46 45.21 -6.28
CA LEU A 9 21.94 44.44 -5.15
C LEU A 9 21.24 43.19 -5.71
N GLY A 10 21.93 42.06 -5.69
CA GLY A 10 21.35 40.76 -6.03
C GLY A 10 20.31 40.38 -4.99
N LEU A 11 19.03 40.51 -5.36
CA LEU A 11 17.91 39.98 -4.59
C LEU A 11 17.98 38.44 -4.67
N SER A 12 18.60 37.83 -3.66
CA SER A 12 18.60 36.38 -3.48
C SER A 12 17.16 35.91 -3.24
N LEU A 13 16.51 35.41 -4.29
CA LEU A 13 15.30 34.61 -4.14
C LEU A 13 15.70 33.29 -3.49
N ALA A 14 15.49 33.20 -2.19
CA ALA A 14 15.49 31.93 -1.49
C ALA A 14 14.46 31.00 -2.15
N ALA A 15 14.93 29.88 -2.69
CA ALA A 15 14.08 28.83 -3.23
C ALA A 15 13.19 28.29 -2.11
N GLY A 16 11.95 28.78 -2.04
CA GLY A 16 10.92 28.24 -1.15
C GLY A 16 10.66 26.79 -1.53
N THR A 17 10.85 25.88 -0.58
CA THR A 17 10.57 24.46 -0.75
C THR A 17 9.07 24.26 -1.00
N CYS A 18 8.68 23.68 -2.15
CA CYS A 18 7.30 23.41 -2.55
C CYS A 18 6.66 22.23 -1.78
N ALA A 19 6.74 22.21 -0.46
CA ALA A 19 6.14 21.20 0.39
C ALA A 19 4.95 21.76 1.20
N PRO A 20 3.89 20.96 1.44
CA PRO A 20 2.73 21.41 2.21
C PRO A 20 3.14 21.65 3.67
N ARG A 21 2.56 22.67 4.31
CA ARG A 21 2.92 23.02 5.68
C ARG A 21 2.38 21.95 6.63
N THR A 22 3.30 21.17 7.17
CA THR A 22 2.97 20.09 8.11
C THR A 22 3.35 20.52 9.52
N THR A 23 2.41 20.42 10.45
CA THR A 23 2.66 20.62 11.88
C THR A 23 2.43 19.29 12.59
N VAL A 24 3.42 18.86 13.37
CA VAL A 24 3.31 17.69 14.24
C VAL A 24 3.34 18.19 15.68
N ARG A 25 2.34 17.83 16.48
CA ARG A 25 2.29 18.10 17.91
C ARG A 25 2.32 16.77 18.64
N THR A 26 3.40 16.50 19.36
CA THR A 26 3.51 15.28 20.16
C THR A 26 2.72 15.40 21.46
N SER A 27 2.11 14.31 21.91
CA SER A 27 1.36 14.30 23.17
C SER A 27 2.32 14.29 24.37
N PRO A 28 2.11 15.12 25.40
CA PRO A 28 3.03 15.26 26.54
C PRO A 28 3.12 14.00 27.42
N LEU A 29 2.23 13.02 27.23
CA LEU A 29 2.24 11.73 27.94
C LEU A 29 3.32 10.75 27.43
N SER A 30 4.05 11.08 26.36
CA SER A 30 5.08 10.20 25.76
C SER A 30 6.48 10.33 26.39
N LEU A 31 6.63 10.97 27.55
CA LEU A 31 7.94 11.21 28.19
C LEU A 31 8.28 10.32 29.40
N ALA A 32 7.50 9.27 29.68
CA ALA A 32 7.75 8.38 30.81
C ALA A 32 7.96 6.92 30.39
N GLY A 33 9.13 6.64 29.80
CA GLY A 33 9.65 5.30 29.59
C GLY A 33 11.14 5.37 29.28
N PRO A 34 11.95 4.34 29.58
CA PRO A 34 13.34 4.34 29.13
C PRO A 34 13.35 4.56 27.62
N ALA A 35 14.35 5.29 27.12
CA ALA A 35 14.52 5.53 25.70
C ALA A 35 14.70 4.19 24.97
N VAL A 36 13.59 3.55 24.63
CA VAL A 36 13.56 2.45 23.67
C VAL A 36 13.94 3.13 22.37
N LEU A 37 15.11 2.76 21.84
CA LEU A 37 15.56 3.17 20.53
C LEU A 37 14.40 2.90 19.56
N VAL A 38 13.68 3.95 19.18
CA VAL A 38 12.64 3.87 18.16
C VAL A 38 13.39 3.62 16.86
N THR A 39 13.55 2.35 16.52
CA THR A 39 14.00 1.98 15.19
C THR A 39 12.93 2.46 14.22
N PRO A 40 13.31 3.22 13.18
CA PRO A 40 12.38 3.57 12.11
C PRO A 40 11.77 2.28 11.58
N THR A 41 10.46 2.13 11.71
CA THR A 41 9.76 0.98 11.16
C THR A 41 10.05 0.95 9.67
N ALA A 42 10.49 -0.20 9.15
CA ALA A 42 10.74 -0.38 7.72
C ALA A 42 9.51 0.11 6.92
N PRO A 43 9.69 0.69 5.73
CA PRO A 43 8.59 1.24 4.90
C PRO A 43 7.52 0.20 4.51
N THR A 44 7.74 -1.07 4.83
CA THR A 44 6.83 -2.21 4.64
C THR A 44 6.04 -2.61 5.88
N ALA A 45 6.24 -1.99 7.05
CA ALA A 45 5.44 -2.35 8.23
C ALA A 45 3.95 -2.03 8.02
N GLU A 46 3.09 -2.97 8.42
CA GLU A 46 1.63 -2.83 8.40
C GLU A 46 1.23 -1.47 8.96
N PHE A 47 0.43 -0.73 8.19
CA PHE A 47 0.02 0.61 8.56
C PHE A 47 -1.45 0.81 8.23
N LEU A 48 -2.26 1.00 9.27
CA LEU A 48 -3.69 1.16 9.15
C LEU A 48 -4.05 2.65 8.99
N VAL A 49 -4.82 2.98 7.95
CA VAL A 49 -5.45 4.31 7.83
C VAL A 49 -6.92 4.16 8.16
N ILE A 50 -7.35 4.81 9.25
CA ILE A 50 -8.75 4.88 9.69
C ILE A 50 -9.31 6.21 9.18
N ALA A 51 -10.30 6.13 8.29
CA ALA A 51 -10.90 7.32 7.70
C ALA A 51 -11.77 8.09 8.71
N GLU A 52 -12.07 9.36 8.40
CA GLU A 52 -12.87 10.25 9.27
C GLU A 52 -14.22 9.65 9.70
N ASN A 53 -14.91 8.99 8.77
CA ASN A 53 -16.23 8.41 8.99
C ASN A 53 -16.18 6.95 9.45
N GLU A 54 -14.99 6.42 9.72
CA GLU A 54 -14.82 5.04 10.15
C GLU A 54 -14.86 4.93 11.68
N PRO A 55 -15.78 4.14 12.25
CA PRO A 55 -15.84 3.97 13.69
C PRO A 55 -14.58 3.26 14.20
N PHE A 56 -14.00 3.80 15.26
CA PHE A 56 -12.85 3.20 15.94
C PHE A 56 -13.03 3.27 17.45
N ALA A 57 -13.05 2.10 18.09
CA ALA A 57 -13.21 1.93 19.54
C ALA A 57 -12.23 0.89 20.10
N GLY A 58 -10.99 0.90 19.61
CA GLY A 58 -9.93 -0.02 20.04
C GLY A 58 -8.98 0.56 21.08
N PRO A 59 -8.22 -0.28 21.81
CA PRO A 59 -7.09 0.19 22.60
C PRO A 59 -6.04 0.80 21.66
N ALA A 60 -5.66 2.06 21.93
CA ALA A 60 -4.62 2.75 21.18
C ALA A 60 -3.86 3.72 22.08
N GLU A 61 -2.54 3.75 21.95
CA GLU A 61 -1.68 4.80 22.49
C GLU A 61 -1.63 5.96 21.47
N GLU A 62 -1.92 7.18 21.91
CA GLU A 62 -1.81 8.37 21.06
C GLU A 62 -0.38 8.94 21.13
N LEU A 63 0.31 8.95 19.99
CA LEU A 63 1.70 9.40 19.89
C LEU A 63 1.82 10.87 19.46
N GLY A 64 0.80 11.40 18.81
CA GLY A 64 0.73 12.81 18.45
C GLY A 64 -0.40 13.16 17.49
N ASP A 65 -0.58 14.46 17.31
CA ASP A 65 -1.51 15.08 16.38
C ASP A 65 -0.76 15.61 15.16
N ILE A 66 -1.25 15.26 13.98
CA ILE A 66 -0.68 15.62 12.68
C ILE A 66 -1.68 16.50 11.97
N VAL A 67 -1.22 17.69 11.58
CA VAL A 67 -2.02 18.68 10.88
C VAL A 67 -1.31 19.06 9.60
N ILE A 68 -1.95 18.80 8.46
CA ILE A 68 -1.47 19.23 7.14
C ILE A 68 -2.35 20.39 6.67
N ARG A 69 -1.72 21.55 6.46
CA ARG A 69 -2.38 22.77 5.96
C ARG A 69 -1.76 23.22 4.65
N ASP A 70 -2.54 24.01 3.92
CA ASP A 70 -2.13 24.62 2.65
C ASP A 70 -0.90 25.54 2.84
N SER A 71 0.07 25.41 1.94
CA SER A 71 1.20 26.34 1.77
C SER A 71 1.18 27.06 0.42
N GLY A 72 -0.01 27.22 -0.18
CA GLY A 72 -0.32 28.14 -1.27
C GLY A 72 0.20 27.74 -2.66
N PHE A 73 1.22 26.88 -2.76
CA PHE A 73 1.90 26.55 -4.02
C PHE A 73 2.47 25.12 -4.09
N THR A 74 1.82 24.13 -3.46
CA THR A 74 2.30 22.73 -3.48
C THR A 74 1.78 21.98 -4.72
N LEU A 75 2.66 21.22 -5.40
CA LEU A 75 2.38 20.54 -6.68
C LEU A 75 1.70 19.16 -6.56
N SER A 76 1.37 18.70 -5.35
CA SER A 76 0.78 17.37 -5.10
C SER A 76 -0.24 17.47 -3.95
N CYS A 77 -1.50 17.71 -4.31
CA CYS A 77 -2.54 18.20 -3.40
C CYS A 77 -3.81 17.33 -3.36
N ASP A 78 -3.78 16.14 -3.97
CA ASP A 78 -4.87 15.18 -3.88
C ASP A 78 -4.92 14.53 -2.47
N TYR A 79 -6.10 14.00 -2.14
CA TYR A 79 -6.33 13.37 -0.84
C TYR A 79 -5.32 12.26 -0.52
N GLU A 80 -5.02 11.39 -1.49
CA GLU A 80 -4.12 10.24 -1.30
C GLU A 80 -2.70 10.69 -0.97
N THR A 81 -2.19 11.72 -1.66
CA THR A 81 -0.89 12.32 -1.36
C THR A 81 -0.84 12.86 0.07
N VAL A 82 -1.90 13.57 0.49
CA VAL A 82 -1.98 14.18 1.83
C VAL A 82 -2.05 13.10 2.92
N VAL A 83 -2.84 12.04 2.71
CA VAL A 83 -2.89 10.87 3.60
C VAL A 83 -1.55 10.16 3.65
N GLY A 84 -0.87 10.00 2.51
CA GLY A 84 0.47 9.41 2.43
C GLY A 84 1.49 10.19 3.27
N LEU A 85 1.51 11.52 3.14
CA LEU A 85 2.39 12.38 3.94
C LEU A 85 2.09 12.27 5.44
N ALA A 86 0.82 12.30 5.84
CA ALA A 86 0.45 12.14 7.24
C ALA A 86 0.84 10.75 7.78
N SER A 87 0.70 9.71 6.95
CA SER A 87 1.11 8.34 7.28
C SER A 87 2.63 8.27 7.52
N ASP A 88 3.43 8.89 6.65
CA ASP A 88 4.89 8.93 6.83
C ASP A 88 5.30 9.67 8.10
N LYS A 89 4.61 10.76 8.44
CA LYS A 89 4.83 11.47 9.71
C LYS A 89 4.42 10.62 10.91
N ALA A 90 3.30 9.91 10.85
CA ALA A 90 2.88 9.00 11.90
C ALA A 90 3.88 7.85 12.10
N ARG A 91 4.35 7.23 11.01
CA ARG A 91 5.42 6.22 11.05
C ARG A 91 6.69 6.75 11.70
N ALA A 92 7.09 7.99 11.39
CA ALA A 92 8.25 8.64 12.01
C ALA A 92 8.10 8.85 13.52
N LEU A 93 6.86 8.89 14.05
CA LEU A 93 6.57 8.90 15.49
C LEU A 93 6.55 7.48 16.10
N GLY A 94 6.71 6.43 15.30
CA GLY A 94 6.57 5.04 15.70
C GLY A 94 5.11 4.56 15.78
N ALA A 95 4.19 5.25 15.12
CA ALA A 95 2.79 4.83 14.97
C ALA A 95 2.66 3.71 13.94
N ASN A 96 1.69 2.83 14.16
CA ASN A 96 1.27 1.80 13.20
C ASN A 96 -0.17 2.04 12.68
N ALA A 97 -0.83 3.12 13.11
CA ALA A 97 -2.07 3.59 12.51
C ALA A 97 -2.16 5.11 12.46
N LEU A 98 -2.93 5.61 11.49
CA LEU A 98 -3.33 7.00 11.33
C LEU A 98 -4.85 7.08 11.43
N ARG A 99 -5.38 7.84 12.39
CA ARG A 99 -6.81 8.13 12.47
C ARG A 99 -7.10 9.55 12.02
N ILE A 100 -7.72 9.69 10.86
CA ILE A 100 -8.19 10.98 10.35
C ILE A 100 -9.47 11.33 11.13
N TYR A 101 -9.58 12.56 11.60
CA TYR A 101 -10.79 13.04 12.31
C TYR A 101 -11.32 14.36 11.76
N GLU A 102 -10.62 14.97 10.81
CA GLU A 102 -11.10 16.12 10.04
C GLU A 102 -10.51 16.06 8.63
N HIS A 103 -11.37 16.10 7.61
CA HIS A 103 -10.97 16.33 6.21
C HIS A 103 -11.73 17.53 5.62
N ARG A 104 -10.99 18.54 5.15
CA ARG A 104 -11.55 19.66 4.39
C ARG A 104 -11.13 19.59 2.93
N GLN A 105 -12.12 19.66 2.04
CA GLN A 105 -11.88 19.78 0.60
C GLN A 105 -11.29 21.15 0.24
N PRO A 106 -10.56 21.24 -0.89
CA PRO A 106 -10.15 22.50 -1.49
C PRO A 106 -11.33 23.48 -1.62
N SER A 107 -11.07 24.78 -1.45
CA SER A 107 -12.07 25.85 -1.60
C SER A 107 -11.63 26.82 -2.71
N MET A 108 -12.46 27.81 -3.09
CA MET A 108 -12.07 28.79 -4.12
C MET A 108 -10.77 29.56 -3.79
N MET A 109 -10.30 29.55 -2.54
CA MET A 109 -9.06 30.18 -2.09
C MET A 109 -7.96 29.18 -1.69
N SER A 110 -8.18 27.86 -1.82
CA SER A 110 -7.22 26.82 -1.41
C SER A 110 -7.31 25.63 -2.35
N THR A 111 -6.18 25.22 -2.94
CA THR A 111 -6.12 24.11 -3.91
C THR A 111 -5.74 22.76 -3.28
N CYS A 112 -5.58 22.71 -1.96
CA CYS A 112 -5.04 21.55 -1.23
C CYS A 112 -6.06 20.93 -0.27
N HIS A 113 -6.12 19.60 -0.23
CA HIS A 113 -6.84 18.88 0.82
C HIS A 113 -6.18 19.15 2.17
N GLN A 114 -6.95 19.52 3.18
CA GLN A 114 -6.46 19.74 4.53
C GLN A 114 -6.95 18.60 5.42
N ILE A 115 -6.04 17.97 6.15
CA ILE A 115 -6.41 16.91 7.09
C ILE A 115 -5.87 17.16 8.48
N ARG A 116 -6.62 16.68 9.46
CA ARG A 116 -6.12 16.45 10.81
C ARG A 116 -6.26 14.99 11.18
N ALA A 117 -5.19 14.46 11.77
CA ALA A 117 -5.11 13.06 12.09
C ALA A 117 -4.32 12.81 13.36
N ARG A 118 -4.67 11.74 14.08
CA ARG A 118 -3.90 11.22 15.22
C ARG A 118 -2.98 10.11 14.76
N ALA A 119 -1.72 10.17 15.16
CA ALA A 119 -0.77 9.07 15.06
C ALA A 119 -1.01 8.12 16.25
N LEU A 120 -1.38 6.87 15.96
CA LEU A 120 -1.77 5.89 16.96
C LEU A 120 -0.83 4.67 16.94
N ARG A 121 -0.54 4.13 18.12
CA ARG A 121 0.04 2.79 18.28
C ARG A 121 -1.01 1.84 18.84
N LEU A 122 -1.40 0.88 18.03
CA LEU A 122 -2.31 -0.19 18.40
C LEU A 122 -1.48 -1.44 18.74
N PRO A 123 -1.87 -2.20 19.78
CA PRO A 123 -1.20 -3.47 20.09
C PRO A 123 -1.48 -4.55 19.04
N ASP A 124 -2.62 -4.47 18.36
CA ASP A 124 -3.04 -5.38 17.31
C ASP A 124 -3.84 -4.63 16.24
N LEU A 125 -3.39 -4.72 14.99
CA LEU A 125 -4.09 -4.14 13.84
C LEU A 125 -5.13 -5.09 13.25
N THR A 126 -4.97 -6.39 13.48
CA THR A 126 -5.73 -7.45 12.79
C THR A 126 -7.24 -7.24 12.86
N PRO A 127 -7.88 -6.79 13.96
CA PRO A 127 -9.32 -6.55 13.97
C PRO A 127 -9.80 -5.49 12.96
N TYR A 128 -8.95 -4.53 12.61
CA TYR A 128 -9.29 -3.37 11.79
C TYR A 128 -8.80 -3.47 10.33
N GLU A 129 -7.94 -4.43 10.01
CA GLU A 129 -7.46 -4.65 8.64
C GLU A 129 -8.61 -5.00 7.69
N ARG A 130 -8.79 -4.21 6.63
CA ARG A 130 -9.78 -4.50 5.58
C ARG A 130 -9.16 -5.22 4.39
N GLU A 131 -7.93 -4.83 4.11
CA GLU A 131 -7.10 -5.42 3.08
C GLU A 131 -5.71 -5.66 3.65
N ILE A 132 -5.08 -6.76 3.22
CA ILE A 132 -3.69 -7.07 3.55
C ILE A 132 -2.90 -7.03 2.24
N LEU A 133 -1.90 -6.17 2.16
CA LEU A 133 -0.98 -6.16 1.02
C LEU A 133 -0.04 -7.36 1.10
N TRP A 134 0.25 -7.99 -0.04
CA TRP A 134 1.16 -9.12 -0.06
C TRP A 134 2.56 -8.69 0.36
N GLN A 135 3.12 -9.39 1.34
CA GLN A 135 4.50 -9.20 1.78
C GLN A 135 5.12 -10.55 2.14
N PRO A 136 6.43 -10.73 1.90
CA PRO A 136 7.09 -12.01 2.19
C PRO A 136 7.03 -12.40 3.68
N GLY A 137 6.96 -11.41 4.58
CA GLY A 137 6.90 -11.61 6.03
C GLY A 137 5.49 -11.68 6.62
N ARG A 138 4.44 -11.28 5.87
CA ARG A 138 3.06 -11.23 6.37
C ARG A 138 2.23 -12.38 5.79
N ARG A 139 2.30 -13.53 6.46
CA ARG A 139 1.45 -14.69 6.15
C ARG A 139 0.02 -14.47 6.65
N LEU A 140 -0.94 -15.05 5.96
CA LEU A 140 -2.35 -15.09 6.35
C LEU A 140 -2.52 -15.88 7.64
N ARG A 141 -3.47 -15.43 8.45
CA ARG A 141 -3.89 -16.01 9.73
C ARG A 141 -5.40 -16.17 9.67
N MET A 142 -5.97 -17.12 10.41
CA MET A 142 -7.43 -17.32 10.44
C MET A 142 -8.19 -16.03 10.79
N ALA A 143 -7.64 -15.18 11.66
CA ALA A 143 -8.23 -13.90 12.05
C ALA A 143 -8.35 -12.87 10.90
N ASP A 144 -7.65 -13.08 9.79
CA ASP A 144 -7.74 -12.21 8.61
C ASP A 144 -9.00 -12.49 7.77
N PHE A 145 -9.62 -13.67 7.95
CA PHE A 145 -10.81 -14.11 7.20
C PHE A 145 -12.08 -13.66 7.94
N LYS A 146 -12.55 -12.46 7.60
CA LYS A 146 -13.64 -11.76 8.31
C LYS A 146 -14.99 -11.88 7.60
N GLY A 147 -15.02 -12.51 6.43
CA GLY A 147 -16.22 -12.68 5.64
C GLY A 147 -17.23 -13.64 6.27
N PRO A 148 -18.53 -13.47 5.96
CA PRO A 148 -19.57 -14.33 6.50
C PRO A 148 -19.46 -15.75 5.95
N VAL A 149 -19.62 -16.73 6.84
CA VAL A 149 -19.51 -18.17 6.52
C VAL A 149 -20.84 -18.83 6.13
N ALA A 150 -21.97 -18.15 6.38
CA ALA A 150 -23.30 -18.69 6.12
C ALA A 150 -23.50 -18.97 4.61
N ASN A 151 -24.09 -20.12 4.29
CA ASN A 151 -24.37 -20.56 2.91
C ASN A 151 -23.16 -20.66 1.99
N ARG A 152 -21.95 -20.74 2.54
CA ARG A 152 -20.72 -20.95 1.75
C ARG A 152 -20.45 -22.45 1.56
N PRO A 153 -20.09 -22.92 0.36
CA PRO A 153 -19.90 -24.35 0.10
C PRO A 153 -18.56 -24.90 0.62
N PHE A 154 -17.49 -24.10 0.62
CA PHE A 154 -16.14 -24.57 0.94
C PHE A 154 -15.77 -24.30 2.41
N GLN A 155 -14.64 -24.87 2.85
CA GLN A 155 -14.13 -24.70 4.21
C GLN A 155 -13.60 -23.27 4.42
N ALA A 156 -12.85 -22.75 3.45
CA ALA A 156 -12.38 -21.39 3.40
C ALA A 156 -12.42 -20.90 1.95
N ALA A 157 -12.26 -19.60 1.76
CA ALA A 157 -11.97 -19.02 0.46
C ALA A 157 -11.18 -17.73 0.62
N THR A 158 -10.19 -17.58 -0.24
CA THR A 158 -9.34 -16.40 -0.38
C THR A 158 -9.85 -15.51 -1.51
N SER A 159 -10.16 -14.25 -1.18
CA SER A 159 -10.38 -13.19 -2.16
C SER A 159 -9.12 -12.33 -2.22
N SER A 160 -8.27 -12.59 -3.22
CA SER A 160 -7.08 -11.78 -3.50
C SER A 160 -7.10 -11.26 -4.93
N ASN A 161 -6.59 -10.05 -5.13
CA ASN A 161 -6.63 -9.37 -6.40
C ASN A 161 -5.39 -8.50 -6.63
N ILE A 162 -5.23 -8.08 -7.88
CA ILE A 162 -4.20 -7.13 -8.31
C ILE A 162 -4.90 -5.79 -8.58
N ARG A 163 -4.36 -4.70 -8.04
CA ARG A 163 -4.72 -3.34 -8.44
C ARG A 163 -3.48 -2.57 -8.86
N TYR A 164 -3.68 -1.53 -9.65
CA TYR A 164 -2.58 -0.67 -10.04
C TYR A 164 -3.03 0.78 -10.16
N ARG A 165 -2.08 1.70 -9.95
CA ARG A 165 -2.29 3.14 -10.03
C ARG A 165 -1.09 3.83 -10.67
N TYR A 166 -1.34 5.02 -11.17
CA TYR A 166 -0.32 5.88 -11.75
C TYR A 166 0.02 7.04 -10.80
N ALA A 167 1.30 7.36 -10.69
CA ALA A 167 1.78 8.54 -9.96
C ALA A 167 2.65 9.40 -10.90
N GLY A 168 2.33 10.68 -11.03
CA GLY A 168 3.19 11.63 -11.75
C GLY A 168 4.47 11.89 -10.95
N LEU A 169 5.63 11.85 -11.62
CA LEU A 169 6.93 12.12 -10.98
C LEU A 169 7.49 13.51 -11.32
N GLY A 170 6.75 14.32 -12.08
CA GLY A 170 7.30 15.52 -12.73
C GLY A 170 8.24 15.16 -13.89
N LEU A 171 8.70 16.20 -14.62
CA LEU A 171 9.63 16.06 -15.75
C LEU A 171 9.16 15.07 -16.84
N GLY A 172 7.85 14.98 -17.07
CA GLY A 172 7.28 14.09 -18.09
C GLY A 172 7.48 12.61 -17.80
N LYS A 173 7.50 12.19 -16.52
CA LYS A 173 7.57 10.77 -16.14
C LYS A 173 6.35 10.35 -15.33
N VAL A 174 5.91 9.12 -15.57
CA VAL A 174 4.80 8.48 -14.85
C VAL A 174 5.32 7.17 -14.24
N ARG A 175 4.99 6.95 -12.96
CA ARG A 175 5.25 5.69 -12.27
C ARG A 175 3.98 4.86 -12.21
N LEU A 176 4.03 3.65 -12.72
CA LEU A 176 3.04 2.61 -12.45
C LEU A 176 3.42 1.93 -11.13
N ILE A 177 2.43 1.76 -10.25
CA ILE A 177 2.57 1.04 -8.98
C ILE A 177 1.52 -0.06 -8.99
N VAL A 178 1.96 -1.31 -8.85
CA VAL A 178 1.10 -2.50 -8.82
C VAL A 178 1.11 -3.08 -7.40
N GLU A 179 -0.07 -3.38 -6.89
CA GLU A 179 -0.30 -3.90 -5.55
C GLU A 179 -1.08 -5.20 -5.64
N THR A 180 -0.66 -6.18 -4.83
CA THR A 180 -1.38 -7.44 -4.60
C THR A 180 -2.03 -7.33 -3.23
N TYR A 181 -3.33 -7.55 -3.13
CA TYR A 181 -4.05 -7.43 -1.87
C TYR A 181 -4.99 -8.60 -1.64
N PHE A 182 -5.18 -8.92 -0.37
CA PHE A 182 -6.16 -9.87 0.16
C PHE A 182 -7.31 -9.08 0.80
N SER A 183 -8.55 -9.34 0.42
CA SER A 183 -9.75 -8.70 1.00
C SER A 183 -10.25 -9.51 2.20
N CYS A 184 -10.12 -8.94 3.40
CA CYS A 184 -10.51 -9.63 4.64
C CYS A 184 -12.01 -9.90 4.72
N SER A 185 -12.86 -8.97 4.26
CA SER A 185 -14.32 -9.10 4.32
C SER A 185 -14.91 -10.03 3.25
N ASP A 186 -14.19 -10.22 2.15
CA ASP A 186 -14.64 -11.12 1.07
C ASP A 186 -14.09 -12.55 1.23
N SER A 187 -13.09 -12.71 2.10
CA SER A 187 -12.49 -13.99 2.43
C SER A 187 -13.10 -14.55 3.71
N TYR A 188 -13.39 -15.85 3.75
CA TYR A 188 -14.01 -16.49 4.91
C TYR A 188 -13.27 -17.78 5.28
N PHE A 189 -13.37 -18.18 6.54
CA PHE A 189 -12.75 -19.40 7.05
C PHE A 189 -13.67 -20.04 8.09
N LYS A 190 -13.99 -21.31 7.91
CA LYS A 190 -14.70 -22.13 8.89
C LYS A 190 -13.66 -22.90 9.71
N PRO A 191 -13.69 -22.88 11.05
CA PRO A 191 -12.80 -23.71 11.85
C PRO A 191 -13.03 -25.22 11.65
N SER A 192 -11.97 -26.00 11.80
CA SER A 192 -11.91 -27.45 11.56
C SER A 192 -10.71 -28.10 12.26
N ALA A 193 -10.63 -29.43 12.23
CA ALA A 193 -9.45 -30.14 12.72
C ALA A 193 -8.20 -29.96 11.82
N THR A 194 -8.37 -29.46 10.60
CA THR A 194 -7.29 -29.32 9.61
C THR A 194 -6.94 -27.87 9.30
N ASP A 195 -7.19 -26.96 10.25
CA ASP A 195 -7.06 -25.51 10.04
C ASP A 195 -5.68 -25.11 9.53
N SER A 196 -4.59 -25.71 10.03
CA SER A 196 -3.24 -25.43 9.55
C SER A 196 -3.05 -25.78 8.07
N LEU A 197 -3.66 -26.88 7.60
CA LEU A 197 -3.58 -27.31 6.20
C LEU A 197 -4.46 -26.42 5.31
N VAL A 198 -5.67 -26.08 5.76
CA VAL A 198 -6.57 -25.18 5.04
C VAL A 198 -5.96 -23.78 4.94
N LEU A 199 -5.39 -23.24 6.02
CA LEU A 199 -4.71 -21.95 5.99
C LEU A 199 -3.48 -21.96 5.06
N ALA A 200 -2.73 -23.07 5.05
CA ALA A 200 -1.63 -23.26 4.11
C ALA A 200 -2.10 -23.30 2.65
N HIS A 201 -3.30 -23.85 2.39
CA HIS A 201 -3.95 -23.86 1.08
C HIS A 201 -4.34 -22.45 0.64
N GLU A 202 -5.04 -21.73 1.51
CA GLU A 202 -5.46 -20.35 1.26
C GLU A 202 -4.27 -19.40 1.03
N GLN A 203 -3.16 -19.60 1.73
CA GLN A 203 -1.94 -18.82 1.49
C GLN A 203 -1.39 -18.98 0.07
N VAL A 204 -1.52 -20.17 -0.53
CA VAL A 204 -1.04 -20.40 -1.91
C VAL A 204 -1.85 -19.60 -2.92
N HIS A 205 -3.16 -19.46 -2.73
CA HIS A 205 -3.99 -18.59 -3.59
C HIS A 205 -3.50 -17.14 -3.56
N PHE A 206 -3.16 -16.62 -2.38
CA PHE A 206 -2.62 -15.27 -2.26
C PHE A 206 -1.22 -15.14 -2.90
N ASP A 207 -0.37 -16.15 -2.73
CA ASP A 207 0.98 -16.19 -3.33
C ASP A 207 0.91 -16.32 -4.88
N ILE A 208 -0.07 -17.05 -5.43
CA ILE A 208 -0.33 -17.10 -6.88
C ILE A 208 -0.73 -15.70 -7.40
N THR A 209 -1.57 -14.96 -6.67
CA THR A 209 -1.96 -13.61 -7.06
C THR A 209 -0.73 -12.68 -7.15
N GLU A 210 0.17 -12.75 -6.16
CA GLU A 210 1.44 -12.01 -6.20
C GLU A 210 2.33 -12.44 -7.37
N LEU A 211 2.42 -13.74 -7.65
CA LEU A 211 3.20 -14.26 -8.76
C LEU A 211 2.75 -13.62 -10.09
N TYR A 212 1.45 -13.52 -10.32
CA TYR A 212 0.91 -12.88 -11.52
C TYR A 212 1.06 -11.35 -11.52
N ALA A 213 1.05 -10.70 -10.35
CA ALA A 213 1.40 -9.28 -10.24
C ALA A 213 2.84 -9.01 -10.69
N ARG A 214 3.81 -9.85 -10.29
CA ARG A 214 5.20 -9.74 -10.74
C ARG A 214 5.34 -10.03 -12.23
N ARG A 215 4.62 -11.03 -12.76
CA ARG A 215 4.58 -11.32 -14.20
C ARG A 215 4.00 -10.16 -15.01
N PHE A 216 2.98 -9.47 -14.48
CA PHE A 216 2.40 -8.28 -15.10
C PHE A 216 3.42 -7.15 -15.21
N VAL A 217 4.13 -6.86 -14.13
CA VAL A 217 5.20 -5.85 -14.09
C VAL A 217 6.32 -6.22 -15.06
N ARG A 218 6.77 -7.48 -15.08
CA ARG A 218 7.78 -7.94 -16.05
C ARG A 218 7.34 -7.69 -17.50
N GLN A 219 6.17 -8.21 -17.87
CA GLN A 219 5.69 -8.11 -19.25
C GLN A 219 5.46 -6.67 -19.69
N LEU A 220 4.94 -5.82 -18.81
CA LEU A 220 4.81 -4.39 -19.11
C LEU A 220 6.16 -3.71 -19.30
N GLY A 221 7.14 -4.00 -18.46
CA GLY A 221 8.49 -3.44 -18.57
C GLY A 221 9.21 -3.88 -19.85
N GLU A 222 8.95 -5.09 -20.32
CA GLU A 222 9.52 -5.64 -21.56
C GLU A 222 8.80 -5.13 -22.81
N GLN A 223 7.50 -4.87 -22.73
CA GLN A 223 6.66 -4.60 -23.90
C GLN A 223 6.27 -3.13 -24.08
N ALA A 224 6.39 -2.26 -23.08
CA ALA A 224 6.01 -0.85 -23.21
C ALA A 224 7.22 0.06 -22.98
N ALA A 225 7.59 0.84 -24.00
CA ALA A 225 8.71 1.78 -23.89
C ALA A 225 8.33 3.14 -23.25
N ASN A 226 7.05 3.53 -23.32
CA ASN A 226 6.55 4.85 -22.94
C ASN A 226 5.06 4.80 -22.55
N THR A 227 4.51 5.92 -22.12
CA THR A 227 3.10 6.00 -21.67
C THR A 227 2.08 5.68 -22.77
N ARG A 228 2.39 5.94 -24.04
CA ARG A 228 1.47 5.63 -25.16
C ARG A 228 1.35 4.12 -25.36
N GLU A 229 2.49 3.42 -25.38
CA GLU A 229 2.50 1.96 -25.49
C GLU A 229 1.90 1.30 -24.25
N LEU A 230 2.17 1.86 -23.07
CA LEU A 230 1.53 1.42 -21.83
C LEU A 230 0.01 1.52 -21.95
N GLN A 231 -0.51 2.67 -22.37
CA GLN A 231 -1.95 2.88 -22.57
C GLN A 231 -2.55 1.88 -23.57
N GLN A 232 -1.82 1.53 -24.63
CA GLN A 232 -2.29 0.56 -25.63
C GLN A 232 -2.27 -0.90 -25.15
N LYS A 233 -1.30 -1.27 -24.30
CA LYS A 233 -1.02 -2.69 -23.99
C LYS A 233 -1.53 -3.13 -22.61
N HIS A 234 -1.64 -2.23 -21.63
CA HIS A 234 -1.86 -2.60 -20.23
C HIS A 234 -3.13 -3.42 -20.00
N GLU A 235 -4.27 -3.03 -20.56
CA GLU A 235 -5.53 -3.75 -20.34
C GLU A 235 -5.49 -5.17 -20.93
N THR A 236 -4.96 -5.32 -22.13
CA THR A 236 -4.87 -6.63 -22.80
C THR A 236 -3.94 -7.56 -22.04
N LEU A 237 -2.77 -7.07 -21.62
CA LEU A 237 -1.84 -7.84 -20.80
C LEU A 237 -2.44 -8.20 -19.44
N PHE A 238 -3.14 -7.27 -18.81
CA PHE A 238 -3.80 -7.53 -17.53
C PHE A 238 -4.89 -8.60 -17.67
N ARG A 239 -5.75 -8.53 -18.70
CA ARG A 239 -6.78 -9.55 -18.96
C ARG A 239 -6.18 -10.92 -19.21
N GLN A 240 -5.12 -11.00 -20.01
CA GLN A 240 -4.44 -12.26 -20.29
C GLN A 240 -3.89 -12.88 -19.00
N LEU A 241 -3.14 -12.09 -18.23
CA LEU A 241 -2.53 -12.58 -16.98
C LEU A 241 -3.56 -12.92 -15.92
N HIS A 242 -4.68 -12.20 -15.88
CA HIS A 242 -5.80 -12.56 -15.00
C HIS A 242 -6.38 -13.93 -15.37
N SER A 243 -6.62 -14.17 -16.67
CA SER A 243 -7.07 -15.48 -17.17
C SER A 243 -6.06 -16.59 -16.85
N ASP A 244 -4.78 -16.34 -17.08
CA ASP A 244 -3.72 -17.31 -16.78
C ASP A 244 -3.60 -17.59 -15.28
N SER A 245 -3.84 -16.58 -14.43
CA SER A 245 -3.88 -16.72 -12.97
C SER A 245 -5.03 -17.60 -12.52
N GLN A 246 -6.23 -17.38 -13.09
CA GLN A 246 -7.40 -18.21 -12.82
C GLN A 246 -7.15 -19.67 -13.19
N LEU A 247 -6.58 -19.92 -14.38
CA LEU A 247 -6.23 -21.28 -14.80
C LEU A 247 -5.25 -21.96 -13.83
N LEU A 248 -4.27 -21.22 -13.28
CA LEU A 248 -3.33 -21.78 -12.30
C LEU A 248 -4.02 -22.07 -10.95
N GLN A 249 -4.91 -21.18 -10.51
CA GLN A 249 -5.69 -21.39 -9.28
C GLN A 249 -6.64 -22.59 -9.41
N ASP A 250 -7.33 -22.73 -10.55
CA ASP A 250 -8.21 -23.87 -10.83
C ASP A 250 -7.44 -25.19 -10.87
N ALA A 251 -6.24 -25.19 -11.49
CA ALA A 251 -5.36 -26.36 -11.50
C ALA A 251 -4.90 -26.71 -10.07
N TYR A 252 -4.50 -25.70 -9.29
CA TYR A 252 -4.08 -25.86 -7.90
C TYR A 252 -5.19 -26.48 -7.04
N ASP A 253 -6.40 -25.91 -7.08
CA ASP A 253 -7.57 -26.43 -6.35
C ASP A 253 -7.89 -27.86 -6.80
N SER A 254 -7.95 -28.12 -8.10
CA SER A 254 -8.26 -29.45 -8.65
C SER A 254 -7.29 -30.54 -8.21
N GLU A 255 -5.99 -30.23 -8.14
CA GLU A 255 -4.96 -31.17 -7.71
C GLU A 255 -4.98 -31.40 -6.19
N THR A 256 -5.09 -30.33 -5.41
CA THR A 256 -4.99 -30.40 -3.94
C THR A 256 -6.27 -30.88 -3.27
N TYR A 257 -7.44 -30.65 -3.85
CA TYR A 257 -8.67 -31.29 -3.38
C TYR A 257 -8.64 -32.81 -3.54
N LYS A 258 -7.98 -33.32 -4.59
CA LYS A 258 -7.78 -34.77 -4.79
C LYS A 258 -6.67 -35.32 -3.90
N ASN A 259 -5.61 -34.54 -3.68
CA ASN A 259 -4.47 -34.94 -2.88
C ASN A 259 -3.91 -33.77 -2.06
N PRO A 260 -4.38 -33.58 -0.81
CA PRO A 260 -3.96 -32.46 0.04
C PRO A 260 -2.46 -32.45 0.37
N ALA A 261 -1.75 -33.58 0.22
CA ALA A 261 -0.30 -33.64 0.41
C ALA A 261 0.47 -32.80 -0.63
N LEU A 262 -0.16 -32.44 -1.75
CA LEU A 262 0.45 -31.61 -2.80
C LEU A 262 0.55 -30.14 -2.42
N VAL A 263 -0.15 -29.66 -1.38
CA VAL A 263 -0.08 -28.25 -0.94
C VAL A 263 1.36 -27.82 -0.68
N ALA A 264 2.18 -28.64 -0.01
CA ALA A 264 3.57 -28.32 0.27
C ALA A 264 4.43 -28.22 -1.01
N ALA A 265 4.20 -29.11 -1.99
CA ALA A 265 4.90 -29.06 -3.27
C ALA A 265 4.54 -27.81 -4.07
N TRP A 266 3.26 -27.42 -4.04
CA TRP A 266 2.78 -26.17 -4.64
C TRP A 266 3.37 -24.94 -3.96
N GLN A 267 3.42 -24.89 -2.62
CA GLN A 267 4.10 -23.81 -1.89
C GLN A 267 5.56 -23.66 -2.32
N GLN A 268 6.31 -24.76 -2.42
CA GLN A 268 7.70 -24.74 -2.87
C GLN A 268 7.84 -24.25 -4.32
N ARG A 269 6.95 -24.72 -5.21
CA ARG A 269 6.91 -24.28 -6.61
C ARG A 269 6.66 -22.77 -6.70
N ILE A 270 5.60 -22.27 -6.08
CA ILE A 270 5.24 -20.85 -6.14
C ILE A 270 6.33 -19.99 -5.49
N ALA A 271 6.91 -20.41 -4.36
CA ALA A 271 8.02 -19.70 -3.72
C ALA A 271 9.25 -19.60 -4.65
N ARG A 272 9.58 -20.66 -5.39
CA ARG A 272 10.65 -20.64 -6.38
C ARG A 272 10.34 -19.68 -7.53
N GLU A 273 9.14 -19.74 -8.10
CA GLU A 273 8.74 -18.84 -9.20
C GLU A 273 8.69 -17.37 -8.76
N LEU A 274 8.28 -17.09 -7.52
CA LEU A 274 8.38 -15.75 -6.93
C LEU A 274 9.83 -15.28 -6.81
N THR A 275 10.74 -16.17 -6.41
CA THR A 275 12.18 -15.90 -6.30
C THR A 275 12.81 -15.63 -7.67
N GLU A 276 12.43 -16.37 -8.70
CA GLU A 276 12.86 -16.12 -10.09
C GLU A 276 12.43 -14.73 -10.59
N LEU A 277 11.34 -14.19 -10.03
CA LEU A 277 10.82 -12.86 -10.32
C LEU A 277 11.23 -11.80 -9.27
N GLN A 278 12.27 -12.04 -8.48
CA GLN A 278 12.66 -11.13 -7.40
C GLN A 278 13.00 -9.71 -7.90
N ALA A 279 13.53 -9.58 -9.12
CA ALA A 279 13.79 -8.28 -9.76
C ALA A 279 12.53 -7.42 -9.94
N TYR A 280 11.33 -8.02 -9.85
CA TYR A 280 10.04 -7.36 -10.02
C TYR A 280 9.24 -7.27 -8.70
N ALA A 281 9.85 -7.58 -7.55
CA ALA A 281 9.18 -7.63 -6.25
C ALA A 281 8.63 -6.25 -5.79
N ASP A 282 9.34 -5.17 -6.12
CA ASP A 282 8.92 -3.79 -5.82
C ASP A 282 7.67 -3.39 -6.61
N LYS A 283 7.33 -4.14 -7.68
CA LYS A 283 6.11 -3.96 -8.48
C LYS A 283 5.88 -2.51 -8.95
N THR A 284 6.95 -1.81 -9.29
CA THR A 284 6.90 -0.46 -9.86
C THR A 284 7.63 -0.38 -11.20
N LEU A 285 7.10 0.44 -12.11
CA LEU A 285 7.74 0.78 -13.38
C LEU A 285 7.67 2.28 -13.61
N THR A 286 8.70 2.85 -14.22
CA THR A 286 8.70 4.26 -14.60
C THR A 286 8.74 4.40 -16.12
N PHE A 287 7.77 5.12 -16.67
CA PHE A 287 7.65 5.40 -18.09
C PHE A 287 7.87 6.88 -18.36
N LYS A 288 8.48 7.19 -19.52
CA LYS A 288 8.50 8.54 -20.06
C LYS A 288 7.16 8.83 -20.73
N MET A 289 6.65 10.05 -20.56
CA MET A 289 5.50 10.54 -21.30
C MET A 289 5.86 10.62 -22.78
N ALA A 290 5.05 9.97 -23.62
CA ALA A 290 5.09 10.22 -25.05
C ALA A 290 4.49 11.61 -25.31
N LEU A 291 5.21 12.44 -26.08
CA LEU A 291 4.72 13.71 -26.62
C LEU A 291 3.72 13.46 -27.76
#